data_AF-A0A562JS14-F1
#
_entry.id   AF-A0A562JS14-F1
#
_cell.length_a   1.000
_cell.length_b   1.000
_cell.length_c   1.000
_cell.angle_alpha   90.00
_cell.angle_beta   90.00
_cell.angle_gamma   90.00
#
_symmetry.space_group_name_H-M   'P 1'
#
loop_
_entity.id
_entity.type
_entity.pdbx_description
1 polymer ?
#
loop_
_entity_poly.entity_id
_entity_poly.type
_entity_poly.pdbx_seq_one_letter_code
_entity_poly.pdbx_strand_id
1 'polypeptide(L)'
;MEQRIDYYNVAPEALKIMMEMEKYMKTTGIDRILRELIKIRASQINGCAYCINMHTADARKMGETEQRLYCISAWRECTFYTDAEKVALEST
;
A
#
# COMPACT_ATOMS: atom_id res chain seq x y z
N MET A 1 -11.72 1.67 13.37
CA MET A 1 -11.00 0.83 14.33
C MET A 1 -10.63 1.69 15.51
N GLU A 2 -10.68 1.12 16.72
CA GLU A 2 -10.29 1.81 17.95
C GLU A 2 -8.76 1.73 18.12
N GLN A 3 -8.12 2.87 18.37
CA GLN A 3 -6.69 2.92 18.65
C GLN A 3 -6.42 2.58 20.11
N ARG A 4 -5.57 1.58 20.36
CA ARG A 4 -5.17 1.17 21.72
C ARG A 4 -4.18 2.12 22.37
N ILE A 5 -3.32 2.75 21.56
CA ILE A 5 -2.27 3.68 21.98
C ILE A 5 -2.22 4.78 20.93
N ASP A 6 -2.17 6.03 21.39
CA ASP A 6 -1.90 7.18 20.54
C ASP A 6 -0.38 7.33 20.35
N TYR A 7 0.14 6.59 19.36
CA TYR A 7 1.56 6.60 19.04
C TYR A 7 2.04 7.93 18.43
N TYR A 8 1.14 8.82 18.01
CA TYR A 8 1.52 10.17 17.56
C TYR A 8 2.07 10.99 18.73
N ASN A 9 1.44 10.87 19.89
CA ASN A 9 1.85 11.59 21.10
C ASN A 9 2.90 10.82 21.92
N VAL A 10 2.84 9.48 21.93
CA VAL A 10 3.77 8.66 22.74
C VAL A 10 5.16 8.56 22.09
N ALA A 11 5.26 8.58 20.76
CA ALA A 11 6.54 8.43 20.05
C ALA A 11 6.64 9.32 18.79
N PRO A 12 6.60 10.67 18.94
CA PRO A 12 6.56 11.59 17.82
C PRO A 12 7.82 11.51 16.92
N GLU A 13 9.00 11.23 17.49
CA GLU A 13 10.24 11.08 16.72
C GLU A 13 10.22 9.83 15.84
N ALA A 14 9.69 8.72 16.36
CA ALA A 14 9.54 7.48 15.60
C ALA A 14 8.59 7.69 14.41
N LEU A 15 7.48 8.39 14.64
CA LEU A 15 6.55 8.75 13.57
C LEU A 15 7.21 9.64 12.52
N LYS A 16 8.00 10.64 12.94
CA LYS A 16 8.73 11.52 12.03
C LYS A 16 9.64 10.71 11.08
N ILE A 17 10.40 9.75 11.62
CA ILE A 17 11.27 8.89 10.82
C ILE A 17 10.45 8.08 9.79
N MET A 18 9.31 7.52 10.20
CA MET A 18 8.42 6.81 9.26
C MET A 18 7.90 7.73 8.14
N MET A 19 7.55 8.98 8.47
CA MET A 19 7.09 9.96 7.48
C MET A 19 8.23 10.39 6.52
N GLU A 20 9.46 10.49 7.01
CA GLU A 20 10.63 10.76 6.18
C GLU A 20 10.91 9.61 5.21
N MET A 21 10.72 8.36 5.64
CA MET A 21 10.78 7.20 4.74
C MET A 21 9.74 7.29 3.63
N GLU A 22 8.48 7.61 3.96
CA GLU A 22 7.43 7.80 2.95
C GLU A 22 7.75 8.96 2.00
N LYS A 23 8.36 10.04 2.50
CA LYS A 23 8.79 11.17 1.67
C LYS A 23 9.89 10.75 0.70
N TYR A 24 10.88 9.99 1.15
CA TYR A 24 11.93 9.45 0.29
C TYR A 24 11.35 8.52 -0.79
N MET A 25 10.40 7.65 -0.44
CA MET A 25 9.77 6.77 -1.43
C MET A 25 9.08 7.54 -2.57
N LYS A 26 8.57 8.75 -2.29
CA LYS A 26 7.98 9.65 -3.30
C LYS A 26 9.01 10.26 -4.26
N THR A 27 10.30 10.25 -3.94
CA THR A 27 11.36 10.74 -4.84
C THR A 27 11.94 9.65 -5.73
N THR A 28 11.54 8.38 -5.53
CA THR A 28 11.97 7.27 -6.37
C THR A 28 11.23 7.25 -7.71
N GLY A 29 11.79 6.56 -8.70
CA GLY A 29 11.13 6.35 -10.01
C GLY A 29 10.00 5.32 -9.99
N ILE A 30 9.60 4.81 -8.82
CA ILE A 30 8.53 3.81 -8.72
C ILE A 30 7.19 4.52 -8.91
N ASP A 31 6.43 4.04 -9.89
CA ASP A 31 5.11 4.54 -10.18
C ASP A 31 4.23 4.58 -8.91
N ARG A 32 3.40 5.62 -8.82
CA ARG A 32 2.62 5.87 -7.62
C ARG A 32 1.50 4.84 -7.45
N ILE A 33 0.86 4.37 -8.52
CA ILE A 33 -0.15 3.30 -8.44
C ILE A 33 0.54 2.01 -8.00
N LEU A 34 1.69 1.68 -8.60
CA LEU A 34 2.45 0.48 -8.21
C LEU A 34 2.81 0.47 -6.72
N ARG A 35 3.22 1.62 -6.16
CA ARG A 35 3.47 1.74 -4.71
C ARG A 35 2.22 1.46 -3.88
N GLU A 36 1.05 1.95 -4.28
CA GLU A 36 -0.19 1.65 -3.56
C GLU A 36 -0.57 0.16 -3.68
N LEU A 37 -0.40 -0.47 -4.83
CA LEU A 37 -0.66 -1.91 -5.00
C LEU A 37 0.23 -2.76 -4.07
N ILE A 38 1.54 -2.45 -4.00
CA ILE A 38 2.46 -3.11 -3.07
C ILE A 38 1.98 -2.92 -1.61
N LYS A 39 1.66 -1.69 -1.22
CA LYS A 39 1.19 -1.39 0.14
C LYS A 39 -0.12 -2.10 0.47
N ILE A 40 -1.07 -2.18 -0.47
CA ILE A 40 -2.31 -2.94 -0.31
C ILE A 40 -2.01 -4.42 -0.10
N ARG A 41 -1.18 -5.01 -0.97
CA ARG A 41 -0.86 -6.44 -0.89
C ARG A 41 -0.13 -6.81 0.40
N ALA A 42 0.88 -6.03 0.79
CA ALA A 42 1.57 -6.18 2.07
C ALA A 42 0.60 -6.07 3.26
N SER A 43 -0.33 -5.11 3.20
CA SER A 43 -1.32 -4.91 4.26
C SER A 43 -2.32 -6.06 4.37
N GLN A 44 -2.71 -6.68 3.25
CA GLN A 44 -3.54 -7.89 3.24
C GLN A 44 -2.82 -9.07 3.87
N ILE A 45 -1.54 -9.29 3.54
CA ILE A 45 -0.72 -10.35 4.15
C ILE A 45 -0.61 -10.15 5.66
N ASN A 46 -0.38 -8.91 6.09
CA ASN A 46 -0.21 -8.55 7.50
C ASN A 46 -1.54 -8.40 8.27
N GLY A 47 -2.69 -8.51 7.61
CA GLY A 47 -4.00 -8.34 8.23
C GLY A 47 -4.26 -6.93 8.80
N CYS A 48 -3.62 -5.89 8.24
CA CYS A 48 -3.76 -4.52 8.75
C CYS A 48 -4.95 -3.80 8.09
N ALA A 49 -6.13 -3.88 8.72
CA ALA A 49 -7.36 -3.27 8.20
C ALA A 49 -7.26 -1.74 7.99
N TYR A 50 -6.48 -1.03 8.82
CA TYR A 50 -6.24 0.42 8.64
C TYR A 50 -5.53 0.70 7.33
N CYS A 51 -4.41 0.02 7.09
CA CYS A 51 -3.62 0.22 5.88
C CYS A 51 -4.39 -0.23 4.63
N ILE A 52 -5.13 -1.34 4.69
CA ILE A 52 -5.99 -1.78 3.57
C ILE A 52 -7.00 -0.68 3.23
N ASN A 53 -7.73 -0.14 4.22
CA ASN A 53 -8.70 0.92 3.98
C ASN A 53 -8.06 2.18 3.40
N MET A 54 -6.93 2.62 3.98
CA MET A 54 -6.23 3.83 3.55
C MET A 54 -5.69 3.71 2.11
N HIS A 55 -4.92 2.66 1.82
CA HIS A 55 -4.27 2.51 0.53
C HIS A 55 -5.24 2.20 -0.60
N THR A 56 -6.31 1.41 -0.34
CA THR A 56 -7.35 1.20 -1.36
C THR A 56 -8.13 2.48 -1.65
N ALA A 57 -8.38 3.34 -0.64
CA ALA A 57 -9.03 4.63 -0.87
C ALA A 57 -8.13 5.59 -1.68
N ASP A 58 -6.82 5.62 -1.41
CA ASP A 58 -5.90 6.47 -2.15
C ASP A 58 -5.66 5.97 -3.59
N ALA A 59 -5.58 4.66 -3.80
CA ALA A 59 -5.51 4.07 -5.14
C ALA A 59 -6.75 4.41 -5.98
N ARG A 60 -7.96 4.35 -5.39
CA ARG A 60 -9.21 4.78 -6.06
C ARG A 60 -9.17 6.24 -6.49
N LYS A 61 -8.69 7.15 -5.64
CA LYS A 61 -8.53 8.58 -6.00
C LYS A 61 -7.59 8.78 -7.18
N MET A 62 -6.69 7.84 -7.42
CA MET A 62 -5.74 7.86 -8.53
C MET A 62 -6.24 7.13 -9.79
N GLY A 63 -7.48 6.64 -9.78
CA GLY A 63 -8.11 5.97 -10.92
C GLY A 63 -7.86 4.47 -11.00
N GLU A 64 -7.35 3.84 -9.93
CA GLU A 64 -7.26 2.39 -9.88
C GLU A 64 -8.66 1.76 -9.87
N THR A 65 -8.80 0.60 -10.51
CA THR A 65 -10.09 -0.05 -10.76
C THR A 65 -10.48 -0.99 -9.62
N GLU A 66 -11.78 -1.09 -9.34
CA GLU A 66 -12.29 -2.06 -8.37
C GLU A 66 -11.90 -3.51 -8.72
N GLN A 67 -11.89 -3.84 -10.02
CA GLN A 67 -11.45 -5.15 -10.50
C GLN A 67 -10.03 -5.49 -9.99
N ARG A 68 -9.09 -4.56 -10.18
CA ARG A 68 -7.71 -4.75 -9.72
C ARG A 68 -7.65 -4.77 -8.20
N LEU A 69 -8.29 -3.82 -7.51
CA LEU A 69 -8.29 -3.79 -6.04
C LEU A 69 -8.82 -5.08 -5.39
N TYR A 70 -9.88 -5.68 -5.94
CA TYR A 70 -10.44 -6.92 -5.42
C TYR A 70 -9.58 -8.15 -5.78
N CYS A 71 -9.02 -8.18 -6.98
CA CYS A 71 -8.24 -9.33 -7.46
C CYS A 71 -6.77 -9.32 -7.03
N ILE A 72 -6.28 -8.27 -6.37
CA ILE A 72 -4.86 -8.17 -5.98
C ILE A 72 -4.39 -9.30 -5.05
N SER A 73 -5.27 -9.91 -4.26
CA SER A 73 -4.94 -11.07 -3.43
C SER A 73 -4.72 -12.35 -4.26
N ALA A 74 -5.24 -12.39 -5.49
CA ALA A 74 -5.16 -13.50 -6.44
C ALA A 74 -4.45 -13.08 -7.74
N TRP A 75 -3.52 -12.12 -7.65
CA TRP A 75 -2.91 -11.43 -8.79
C TRP A 75 -2.22 -12.37 -9.80
N ARG A 76 -1.73 -13.54 -9.36
CA ARG A 76 -1.04 -14.53 -10.21
C ARG A 76 -1.92 -15.05 -11.35
N GLU A 77 -3.22 -15.16 -11.10
CA GLU A 77 -4.21 -15.67 -12.06
C GLU A 77 -4.80 -14.56 -12.95
N CYS A 78 -4.37 -13.32 -12.77
CA CYS A 78 -4.94 -12.16 -13.45
C CYS A 78 -4.09 -11.75 -14.66
N THR A 79 -4.76 -11.44 -15.79
CA THR A 79 -4.12 -11.00 -17.04
C THR A 79 -3.98 -9.48 -17.16
N PHE A 80 -4.66 -8.73 -16.29
CA PHE A 80 -4.71 -7.26 -16.31
C PHE A 80 -3.68 -6.58 -15.39
N TYR A 81 -2.74 -7.34 -14.83
CA TYR A 81 -1.52 -6.80 -14.22
C TYR A 81 -0.36 -6.96 -15.21
N THR A 82 0.45 -5.91 -15.33
CA THR A 82 1.67 -5.92 -16.15
C THR A 82 2.73 -6.83 -15.54
N ASP A 83 3.73 -7.24 -16.33
CA ASP A 83 4.82 -8.07 -15.83
C ASP A 83 5.63 -7.37 -14.73
N ALA A 84 5.82 -6.06 -14.83
CA ALA A 84 6.48 -5.26 -13.80
C ALA A 84 5.69 -5.25 -12.48
N GLU A 85 4.36 -5.11 -12.55
CA GLU A 85 3.48 -5.21 -11.38
C GLU A 85 3.54 -6.60 -10.75
N LYS A 86 3.52 -7.65 -11.57
CA LYS A 86 3.62 -9.04 -11.09
C LYS A 86 4.93 -9.32 -10.37
N VAL A 87 6.07 -8.86 -10.90
CA VAL A 87 7.37 -8.99 -10.23
C VAL A 87 7.40 -8.24 -8.89
N ALA A 88 6.81 -7.04 -8.83
CA ALA A 88 6.72 -6.30 -7.59
C ALA A 88 5.82 -7.00 -6.56
N LEU A 89 4.67 -7.54 -6.98
CA LEU A 89 3.74 -8.28 -6.12
C LEU A 89 4.28 -9.64 -5.67
N GLU A 90 5.17 -10.27 -6.45
CA GLU A 90 5.95 -11.45 -6.04
C GLU A 90 6.91 -11.12 -4.90
N SER A 91 7.49 -9.92 -4.94
CA SER A 91 8.50 -9.45 -3.99
C SER A 91 7.89 -8.82 -2.72
N THR A 92 6.56 -8.86 -2.58
CA THR A 92 5.78 -8.26 -1.48
C THR A 92 5.37 -9.30 -0.45
#